data_AF-B0WKN3-F1
#
_entry.id   AF-B0WKN3-F1
#
_cell.length_a   1.000
_cell.length_b   1.000
_cell.length_c   1.000
_cell.angle_alpha   90.00
_cell.angle_beta   90.00
_cell.angle_gamma   90.00
#
_symmetry.space_group_name_H-M   'P 1'
#
loop_
_entity.id
_entity.type
_entity.pdbx_description
1 polymer ?
#
loop_
_entity_poly.entity_id
_entity_poly.type
_entity_poly.pdbx_seq_one_letter_code
_entity_poly.pdbx_strand_id
1 'polypeptide(L)'
;MELLKKHLVLKFFHNANVRLQILNANPASTGQLWDESGSYTIDQVLTQKIRYLQRISRCFEASRSEEESLAGGSDYSGTVTLSFERWGSGFEELFDMERYERYCKEQRILTRQLNNLNRLRDLTHHDFIEEFQFEVAKNKLVDGWERSRQALQLNENKDRCETLRKDTINREVTLQTAVQAGVLTDEFYSWQLEQVQQSIDEWMSRFDREKDELDGRLQKARVKKNHWNDLKTEVEQRTLEIQRLQGVETAHLERIKRRELCLKSATKIQAWWRGVIVRRGIVLGARKRKKKQSKKGKAKNPKVRIKFKNNT
;
A
#
# COMPACT_ATOMS: atom_id res chain seq x y z
N MET A 1 -56.94 -3.19 -49.91
CA MET A 1 -56.37 -3.48 -48.57
C MET A 1 -54.89 -3.92 -48.63
N GLU A 2 -54.45 -4.62 -49.69
CA GLU A 2 -53.06 -5.10 -49.83
C GLU A 2 -52.02 -4.01 -50.03
N LEU A 3 -52.32 -2.95 -50.79
CA LEU A 3 -51.42 -1.81 -50.98
C LEU A 3 -51.06 -1.10 -49.66
N LEU A 4 -52.03 -1.03 -48.74
CA LEU A 4 -51.83 -0.41 -47.42
C LEU A 4 -50.92 -1.26 -46.53
N LYS A 5 -51.00 -2.60 -46.65
CA LYS A 5 -50.10 -3.55 -45.98
C LYS A 5 -48.67 -3.45 -46.54
N LYS A 6 -48.51 -3.40 -47.87
CA LYS A 6 -47.20 -3.19 -48.53
C LYS A 6 -46.54 -1.87 -48.08
N HIS A 7 -47.31 -0.79 -48.00
CA HIS A 7 -46.81 0.52 -47.56
C HIS A 7 -46.37 0.52 -46.09
N LEU A 8 -47.11 -0.15 -45.21
CA LEU A 8 -46.75 -0.28 -43.81
C LEU A 8 -45.43 -1.05 -43.63
N VAL A 9 -45.26 -2.15 -44.37
CA VAL A 9 -44.03 -2.97 -44.37
C VAL A 9 -42.82 -2.15 -44.84
N LEU A 10 -42.98 -1.34 -45.90
CA LEU A 10 -41.94 -0.42 -46.38
C LEU A 10 -41.53 0.61 -45.31
N LYS A 11 -42.51 1.18 -44.57
CA LYS A 11 -42.22 2.11 -43.46
C LYS A 11 -41.44 1.44 -42.33
N PHE A 12 -41.77 0.19 -42.00
CA PHE A 12 -41.02 -0.58 -41.01
C PHE A 12 -39.57 -0.81 -41.43
N PHE A 13 -39.34 -1.24 -42.68
CA PHE A 13 -37.99 -1.45 -43.19
C PHE A 13 -37.18 -0.15 -43.26
N HIS A 14 -37.80 0.95 -43.66
CA HIS A 14 -37.15 2.26 -43.67
C HIS A 14 -36.78 2.70 -42.25
N ASN A 15 -37.68 2.56 -41.28
CA ASN A 15 -37.41 2.92 -39.88
C ASN A 15 -36.28 2.06 -39.27
N ALA A 16 -36.29 0.75 -39.53
CA ALA A 16 -35.24 -0.16 -39.09
C ALA A 16 -33.88 0.20 -39.72
N ASN A 17 -33.84 0.52 -41.00
CA ASN A 17 -32.63 0.94 -41.69
C ASN A 17 -32.05 2.25 -41.10
N VAL A 18 -32.90 3.25 -40.85
CA VAL A 18 -32.50 4.54 -40.24
C VAL A 18 -31.92 4.31 -38.84
N ARG A 19 -32.56 3.47 -38.01
CA ARG A 19 -32.06 3.16 -36.67
C ARG A 19 -30.71 2.46 -36.69
N LEU A 20 -30.52 1.51 -37.61
CA LEU A 20 -29.24 0.81 -37.77
C LEU A 20 -28.15 1.75 -38.29
N GLN A 21 -28.48 2.70 -39.17
CA GLN A 21 -27.53 3.72 -39.63
C GLN A 21 -27.10 4.68 -38.51
N ILE A 22 -28.02 5.07 -37.63
CA ILE A 22 -27.71 5.89 -36.44
C ILE A 22 -26.78 5.13 -35.50
N LEU A 23 -27.05 3.84 -35.27
CA LEU A 23 -26.17 2.98 -34.47
C LEU A 23 -24.79 2.80 -35.10
N ASN A 24 -24.71 2.72 -36.43
CA ASN A 24 -23.45 2.59 -37.16
C ASN A 24 -22.65 3.90 -37.22
N ALA A 25 -23.29 5.05 -37.09
CA ALA A 25 -22.66 6.37 -37.15
C ALA A 25 -21.96 6.79 -35.85
N ASN A 26 -22.01 5.96 -34.79
CA ASN A 26 -21.36 6.24 -33.51
C ASN A 26 -20.03 5.45 -33.39
N PRO A 27 -18.88 6.05 -33.78
CA PRO A 27 -17.61 5.32 -33.89
C PRO A 27 -16.99 4.92 -32.55
N ALA A 28 -17.52 5.41 -31.41
CA ALA A 28 -16.95 5.19 -30.09
C ALA A 28 -17.26 3.81 -29.48
N SER A 29 -18.22 3.03 -30.01
CA SER A 29 -18.66 1.77 -29.37
C SER A 29 -18.63 0.50 -30.23
N THR A 30 -18.46 0.58 -31.54
CA THR A 30 -18.70 -0.56 -32.45
C THR A 30 -17.44 -1.26 -32.96
N GLY A 31 -16.29 -0.59 -32.95
CA GLY A 31 -15.02 -1.17 -33.43
C GLY A 31 -14.32 -2.12 -32.45
N GLN A 32 -14.67 -2.09 -31.16
CA GLN A 32 -14.03 -2.90 -30.10
C GLN A 32 -14.92 -3.99 -29.51
N LEU A 33 -16.22 -4.01 -29.81
CA LEU A 33 -17.07 -5.13 -29.42
C LEU A 33 -16.99 -6.23 -30.47
N TRP A 34 -16.31 -7.30 -30.07
CA TRP A 34 -16.32 -8.59 -30.74
C TRP A 34 -17.52 -9.39 -30.21
N ASP A 35 -18.05 -10.27 -31.05
CA ASP A 35 -18.97 -11.30 -30.56
C ASP A 35 -18.23 -12.28 -29.63
N GLU A 36 -18.97 -13.07 -28.85
CA GLU A 36 -18.39 -14.06 -27.91
C GLU A 36 -17.47 -15.08 -28.61
N SER A 37 -17.57 -15.22 -29.94
CA SER A 37 -16.74 -16.10 -30.76
C SER A 37 -15.49 -15.43 -31.35
N GLY A 38 -15.36 -14.10 -31.27
CA GLY A 38 -14.27 -13.33 -31.87
C GLY A 38 -14.24 -13.33 -33.40
N SER A 39 -15.32 -13.77 -34.07
CA SER A 39 -15.33 -14.03 -35.51
C SER A 39 -15.72 -12.81 -36.35
N TYR A 40 -16.52 -11.89 -35.78
CA TYR A 40 -17.00 -10.70 -36.47
C TYR A 40 -17.11 -9.51 -35.50
N THR A 41 -16.84 -8.32 -36.00
CA THR A 41 -17.09 -7.09 -35.23
C THR A 41 -18.57 -6.70 -35.36
N ILE A 42 -19.11 -6.04 -34.32
CA ILE A 42 -20.48 -5.51 -34.37
C ILE A 42 -20.67 -4.58 -35.59
N ASP A 43 -19.65 -3.80 -35.95
CA ASP A 43 -19.64 -2.96 -37.16
C ASP A 43 -19.84 -3.75 -38.47
N GLN A 44 -19.17 -4.91 -38.62
CA GLN A 44 -19.33 -5.77 -39.79
C GLN A 44 -20.75 -6.34 -39.90
N VAL A 45 -21.32 -6.76 -38.76
CA VAL A 45 -22.69 -7.29 -38.71
C VAL A 45 -23.71 -6.20 -39.03
N LEU A 46 -23.57 -5.01 -38.45
CA LEU A 46 -24.44 -3.87 -38.72
C LEU A 46 -24.38 -3.47 -40.19
N THR A 47 -23.17 -3.35 -40.75
CA THR A 47 -22.97 -3.03 -42.17
C THR A 47 -23.61 -4.08 -43.08
N GLN A 48 -23.49 -5.37 -42.75
CA GLN A 48 -24.12 -6.45 -43.53
C GLN A 48 -25.65 -6.36 -43.46
N LYS A 49 -26.23 -6.11 -42.28
CA LYS A 49 -27.68 -5.99 -42.10
C LYS A 49 -28.25 -4.75 -42.80
N ILE A 50 -27.55 -3.61 -42.74
CA ILE A 50 -27.91 -2.39 -43.47
C ILE A 50 -27.96 -2.66 -44.97
N ARG A 51 -26.93 -3.32 -45.54
CA ARG A 51 -26.90 -3.69 -46.97
C ARG A 51 -28.05 -4.62 -47.36
N TYR A 52 -28.40 -5.57 -46.50
CA TYR A 52 -29.52 -6.49 -46.75
C TYR A 52 -30.86 -5.76 -46.78
N LEU A 53 -31.10 -4.85 -45.82
CA LEU A 53 -32.31 -4.02 -45.79
C LEU A 53 -32.40 -3.09 -47.00
N GLN A 54 -31.30 -2.46 -47.40
CA GLN A 54 -31.25 -1.63 -48.61
C GLN A 54 -31.57 -2.44 -49.88
N ARG A 55 -31.12 -3.69 -49.97
CA ARG A 55 -31.44 -4.58 -51.08
C ARG A 55 -32.94 -4.91 -51.12
N ILE A 56 -33.54 -5.22 -49.97
CA ILE A 56 -34.98 -5.46 -49.87
C ILE A 56 -35.78 -4.22 -50.27
N SER A 57 -35.42 -3.04 -49.77
CA SER A 57 -36.09 -1.78 -50.14
C SER A 57 -36.06 -1.53 -51.65
N ARG A 58 -34.92 -1.77 -52.32
CA ARG A 58 -34.82 -1.64 -53.79
C ARG A 58 -35.71 -2.63 -54.54
N CYS A 59 -35.84 -3.87 -54.06
CA CYS A 59 -36.75 -4.86 -54.67
C CYS A 59 -38.22 -4.42 -54.57
N PHE A 60 -38.62 -3.82 -53.45
CA PHE A 60 -39.97 -3.28 -53.29
C PHE A 60 -40.22 -2.04 -54.15
N GLU A 61 -39.23 -1.16 -54.31
CA GLU A 61 -39.31 0.01 -55.20
C GLU A 61 -39.40 -0.41 -56.67
N ALA A 62 -38.63 -1.42 -57.10
CA ALA A 62 -38.74 -1.99 -58.45
C ALA A 62 -40.12 -2.60 -58.72
N SER A 63 -40.67 -3.33 -57.74
CA SER A 63 -42.03 -3.90 -57.84
C SER A 63 -43.12 -2.83 -57.95
N ARG A 64 -42.91 -1.66 -57.33
CA ARG A 64 -43.82 -0.52 -57.42
C ARG A 64 -43.78 0.15 -58.80
N SER A 65 -42.59 0.25 -59.40
CA SER A 65 -42.42 0.81 -60.75
C SER A 65 -43.06 -0.07 -61.84
N GLU A 66 -43.12 -1.39 -61.64
CA GLU A 66 -43.82 -2.33 -62.52
C GLU A 66 -45.35 -2.27 -62.35
N GLU A 67 -45.85 -2.10 -61.11
CA GLU A 67 -47.28 -1.91 -60.85
C GLU A 67 -47.80 -0.54 -61.35
N GLU A 68 -47.02 0.55 -61.21
CA GLU A 68 -47.41 1.88 -61.69
C GLU A 68 -47.34 2.01 -63.23
N SER A 69 -46.57 1.16 -63.92
CA SER A 69 -46.54 1.10 -65.40
C SER A 69 -47.67 0.23 -65.99
N LEU A 70 -48.30 -0.65 -65.20
CA LEU A 70 -49.49 -1.42 -65.58
C LEU A 70 -50.82 -0.76 -65.17
N ALA A 71 -50.79 0.23 -64.27
CA ALA A 71 -51.98 0.97 -63.81
C ALA A 71 -52.41 2.13 -64.73
N GLY A 72 -51.76 2.32 -65.89
CA GLY A 72 -52.14 3.33 -66.90
C GLY A 72 -53.17 2.87 -67.95
N GLY A 73 -53.78 1.70 -67.75
CA GLY A 73 -54.66 1.06 -68.74
C GLY A 73 -56.14 1.07 -68.36
N SER A 74 -56.89 1.96 -69.02
CA SER A 74 -58.28 1.73 -69.49
C SER A 74 -59.30 1.18 -68.47
N ASP A 75 -59.91 2.07 -67.70
CA ASP A 75 -61.22 1.79 -67.08
C ASP A 75 -62.31 1.83 -68.15
N TYR A 76 -62.54 0.66 -68.72
CA TYR A 76 -63.72 0.27 -69.47
C TYR A 76 -64.93 0.30 -68.53
N SER A 77 -65.60 1.46 -68.40
CA SER A 77 -66.91 1.58 -67.75
C SER A 77 -68.00 1.02 -68.68
N GLY A 78 -68.07 -0.31 -68.73
CA GLY A 78 -69.13 -1.09 -69.37
C GLY A 78 -70.42 -1.09 -68.52
N THR A 79 -71.22 -0.04 -68.71
CA THR A 79 -72.67 -0.07 -68.95
C THR A 79 -73.47 -1.34 -68.57
N VAL A 80 -74.53 -1.17 -67.77
CA VAL A 80 -75.87 -1.65 -68.15
C VAL A 80 -76.89 -0.53 -67.88
N THR A 81 -76.92 0.47 -68.76
CA THR A 81 -78.10 1.31 -68.94
C THR A 81 -79.06 0.49 -69.79
N LEU A 82 -80.20 0.09 -69.22
CA LEU A 82 -81.28 -0.54 -69.98
C LEU A 82 -81.86 0.51 -70.95
N SER A 83 -81.36 0.51 -72.19
CA SER A 83 -82.01 1.16 -73.31
C SER A 83 -83.31 0.42 -73.60
N PHE A 84 -84.43 1.04 -73.21
CA PHE A 84 -85.77 0.65 -73.63
C PHE A 84 -85.91 0.90 -75.13
N GLU A 85 -85.46 -0.06 -75.93
CA GLU A 85 -85.83 -0.14 -77.33
C GLU A 85 -87.31 -0.49 -77.43
N ARG A 86 -88.01 0.26 -78.27
CA ARG A 86 -89.42 0.11 -78.59
C ARG A 86 -89.56 -1.12 -79.49
N TRP A 87 -89.88 -2.27 -78.91
CA TRP A 87 -90.21 -3.47 -79.70
C TRP A 87 -91.50 -3.21 -80.48
N GLY A 88 -91.37 -3.36 -81.78
CA GLY A 88 -92.43 -3.17 -82.75
C GLY A 88 -93.55 -4.18 -82.57
N SER A 89 -94.76 -3.68 -82.81
CA SER A 89 -95.92 -4.35 -83.39
C SER A 89 -95.63 -5.73 -84.00
N GLY A 90 -96.21 -6.78 -83.42
CA GLY A 90 -96.36 -8.06 -84.08
C GLY A 90 -95.84 -9.27 -83.31
N PHE A 91 -96.14 -9.40 -82.02
CA PHE A 91 -96.15 -10.70 -81.37
C PHE A 91 -97.11 -10.66 -80.19
N GLU A 92 -98.37 -10.95 -80.50
CA GLU A 92 -99.39 -11.32 -79.52
C GLU A 92 -99.09 -12.77 -79.08
N GLU A 93 -97.91 -12.96 -78.48
CA GLU A 93 -97.61 -14.16 -77.70
C GLU A 93 -98.41 -13.99 -76.42
N LEU A 94 -99.51 -14.74 -76.35
CA LEU A 94 -100.33 -14.93 -75.16
C LEU A 94 -99.40 -14.91 -73.94
N PHE A 95 -99.59 -13.94 -73.04
CA PHE A 95 -98.87 -13.86 -71.78
C PHE A 95 -98.96 -15.25 -71.14
N ASP A 96 -97.89 -16.04 -71.23
CA ASP A 96 -97.88 -17.43 -70.78
C ASP A 96 -97.88 -17.36 -69.25
N MET A 97 -99.10 -17.32 -68.72
CA MET A 97 -99.38 -17.20 -67.30
C MET A 97 -98.69 -18.33 -66.54
N GLU A 98 -98.50 -19.51 -67.14
CA GLU A 98 -97.78 -20.62 -66.51
C GLU A 98 -96.26 -20.34 -66.42
N ARG A 99 -95.69 -19.64 -67.41
CA ARG A 99 -94.28 -19.22 -67.38
C ARG A 99 -94.04 -18.10 -66.37
N TYR A 100 -94.94 -17.12 -66.30
CA TYR A 100 -94.89 -16.07 -65.28
C TYR A 100 -95.07 -16.65 -63.87
N GLU A 101 -96.00 -17.59 -63.68
CA GLU A 101 -96.15 -18.30 -62.41
C GLU A 101 -94.90 -19.09 -62.01
N ARG A 102 -94.25 -19.77 -62.97
CA ARG A 102 -92.95 -20.45 -62.72
C ARG A 102 -91.88 -19.47 -62.29
N TYR A 103 -91.76 -18.33 -62.98
CA TYR A 103 -90.81 -17.28 -62.62
C TYR A 103 -91.10 -16.70 -61.21
N CYS A 104 -92.36 -16.43 -60.87
CA CYS A 104 -92.72 -15.97 -59.52
C CYS A 104 -92.46 -17.04 -58.44
N LYS A 105 -92.57 -18.34 -58.76
CA LYS A 105 -92.21 -19.44 -57.86
C LYS A 105 -90.68 -19.49 -57.66
N GLU A 106 -89.90 -19.40 -58.74
CA GLU A 106 -88.43 -19.35 -58.68
C GLU A 106 -87.94 -18.13 -57.92
N GLN A 107 -88.50 -16.94 -58.18
CA GLN A 107 -88.14 -15.72 -57.47
C GLN A 107 -88.44 -15.83 -55.97
N ARG A 108 -89.56 -16.45 -55.58
CA ARG A 108 -89.85 -16.77 -54.17
C ARG A 108 -88.84 -17.76 -53.57
N ILE A 109 -88.43 -18.79 -54.31
CA ILE A 109 -87.42 -19.76 -53.87
C ILE A 109 -86.05 -19.09 -53.69
N LEU A 110 -85.59 -18.33 -54.68
CA LEU A 110 -84.33 -17.59 -54.64
C LEU A 110 -84.32 -16.55 -53.53
N THR A 111 -85.43 -15.86 -53.29
CA THR A 111 -85.56 -14.90 -52.17
C THR A 111 -85.44 -15.62 -50.83
N ARG A 112 -86.03 -16.81 -50.67
CA ARG A 112 -85.85 -17.64 -49.46
C ARG A 112 -84.40 -18.12 -49.30
N GLN A 113 -83.76 -18.54 -50.38
CA GLN A 113 -82.35 -18.95 -50.36
C GLN A 113 -81.42 -17.79 -49.98
N LEU A 114 -81.62 -16.61 -50.57
CA LEU A 114 -80.88 -15.40 -50.24
C LEU A 114 -81.08 -14.99 -48.77
N ASN A 115 -82.31 -15.06 -48.26
CA ASN A 115 -82.60 -14.77 -46.86
C ASN A 115 -81.93 -15.80 -45.91
N ASN A 116 -81.90 -17.08 -46.29
CA ASN A 116 -81.19 -18.10 -45.52
C ASN A 116 -79.67 -17.88 -45.54
N LEU A 117 -79.09 -17.50 -46.69
CA LEU A 117 -77.67 -17.16 -46.79
C LEU A 117 -77.31 -15.91 -45.99
N ASN A 118 -78.16 -14.87 -46.02
CA ASN A 118 -77.97 -13.70 -45.18
C ASN A 118 -78.04 -14.06 -43.69
N ARG A 119 -78.99 -14.91 -43.28
CA ARG A 119 -79.08 -15.38 -41.89
C ARG A 119 -77.84 -16.18 -41.47
N LEU A 120 -77.34 -17.08 -42.33
CA LEU A 120 -76.10 -17.82 -42.07
C LEU A 120 -74.89 -16.89 -41.98
N ARG A 121 -74.79 -15.93 -42.91
CA ARG A 121 -73.76 -14.89 -42.89
C ARG A 121 -73.80 -14.11 -41.58
N ASP A 122 -74.97 -13.66 -41.15
CA ASP A 122 -75.12 -12.86 -39.95
C ASP A 122 -74.80 -13.67 -38.68
N LEU A 123 -75.17 -14.96 -38.63
CA LEU A 123 -74.76 -15.88 -37.55
C LEU A 123 -73.23 -16.07 -37.52
N THR A 124 -72.61 -16.41 -38.66
CA THR A 124 -71.14 -16.59 -38.72
C THR A 124 -70.37 -15.31 -38.44
N HIS A 125 -70.87 -14.15 -38.85
CA HIS A 125 -70.28 -12.86 -38.51
C HIS A 125 -70.43 -12.55 -37.01
N HIS A 126 -71.56 -12.90 -36.41
CA HIS A 126 -71.77 -12.70 -34.98
C HIS A 126 -70.78 -13.54 -34.16
N ASP A 127 -70.65 -14.83 -34.47
CA ASP A 127 -69.71 -15.75 -33.81
C ASP A 127 -68.27 -15.23 -33.95
N PHE A 128 -67.87 -14.82 -35.16
CA PHE A 128 -66.55 -14.24 -35.41
C PHE A 128 -66.30 -12.94 -34.62
N ILE A 129 -67.31 -12.06 -34.53
CA ILE A 129 -67.20 -10.82 -33.76
C ILE A 129 -67.06 -11.13 -32.27
N GLU A 130 -67.79 -12.10 -31.74
CA GLU A 130 -67.68 -12.53 -30.34
C GLU A 130 -66.30 -13.12 -30.03
N GLU A 131 -65.80 -14.03 -30.88
CA GLU A 131 -64.46 -14.59 -30.75
C GLU A 131 -63.38 -13.50 -30.82
N PHE A 132 -63.52 -12.55 -31.75
CA PHE A 132 -62.59 -11.44 -31.87
C PHE A 132 -62.61 -10.53 -30.63
N GLN A 133 -63.80 -10.19 -30.13
CA GLN A 133 -63.93 -9.37 -28.91
C GLN A 133 -63.36 -10.09 -27.69
N PHE A 134 -63.57 -11.39 -27.59
CA PHE A 134 -63.00 -12.22 -26.53
C PHE A 134 -61.45 -12.22 -26.60
N GLU A 135 -60.86 -12.43 -27.78
CA GLU A 135 -59.41 -12.43 -27.93
C GLU A 135 -58.81 -11.04 -27.64
N VAL A 136 -59.50 -9.96 -28.03
CA VAL A 136 -59.10 -8.59 -27.67
C VAL A 136 -59.15 -8.37 -26.16
N ALA A 137 -60.19 -8.85 -25.47
CA ALA A 137 -60.30 -8.74 -24.02
C ALA A 137 -59.19 -9.54 -23.31
N LYS A 138 -58.92 -10.75 -23.77
CA LYS A 138 -57.82 -11.60 -23.28
C LYS A 138 -56.47 -10.93 -23.47
N ASN A 139 -56.17 -10.38 -24.65
CA ASN A 139 -54.91 -9.67 -24.90
C ASN A 139 -54.76 -8.44 -23.98
N LYS A 140 -55.83 -7.69 -23.74
CA LYS A 140 -55.80 -6.56 -22.79
C LYS A 140 -55.47 -7.01 -21.36
N LEU A 141 -56.02 -8.13 -20.92
CA LEU A 141 -55.73 -8.69 -19.60
C LEU A 141 -54.28 -9.16 -19.49
N VAL A 142 -53.80 -9.88 -20.50
CA VAL A 142 -52.40 -10.34 -20.57
C VAL A 142 -51.44 -9.16 -20.59
N ASP A 143 -51.70 -8.13 -21.40
CA ASP A 143 -50.90 -6.90 -21.44
C ASP A 143 -50.87 -6.18 -20.09
N GLY A 144 -52.02 -6.09 -19.42
CA GLY A 144 -52.11 -5.48 -18.08
C GLY A 144 -51.31 -6.25 -17.04
N TRP A 145 -51.43 -7.58 -17.06
CA TRP A 145 -50.67 -8.46 -16.18
C TRP A 145 -49.17 -8.37 -16.44
N GLU A 146 -48.75 -8.41 -17.71
CA GLU A 146 -47.34 -8.37 -18.10
C GLU A 146 -46.69 -7.03 -17.72
N ARG A 147 -47.39 -5.90 -17.93
CA ARG A 147 -46.92 -4.58 -17.45
C ARG A 147 -46.75 -4.54 -15.93
N SER A 148 -47.71 -5.13 -15.20
CA SER A 148 -47.67 -5.15 -13.73
C SER A 148 -46.52 -6.02 -13.22
N ARG A 149 -46.30 -7.19 -13.85
CA ARG A 149 -45.17 -8.09 -13.58
C ARG A 149 -43.83 -7.41 -13.84
N GLN A 150 -43.68 -6.73 -14.98
CA GLN A 150 -42.47 -5.99 -15.33
C GLN A 150 -42.21 -4.84 -14.35
N ALA A 151 -43.24 -4.11 -13.94
CA ALA A 151 -43.12 -3.05 -12.95
C ALA A 151 -42.67 -3.57 -11.58
N LEU A 152 -43.23 -4.71 -11.13
CA LEU A 152 -42.82 -5.38 -9.89
C LEU A 152 -41.34 -5.78 -9.95
N GLN A 153 -40.93 -6.49 -11.01
CA GLN A 153 -39.54 -6.90 -11.19
C GLN A 153 -38.57 -5.72 -11.25
N LEU A 154 -38.97 -4.62 -11.89
CA LEU A 154 -38.17 -3.40 -11.95
C LEU A 154 -38.01 -2.76 -10.57
N ASN A 155 -39.06 -2.75 -9.74
CA ASN A 155 -38.98 -2.27 -8.36
C ASN A 155 -38.10 -3.18 -7.49
N GLU A 156 -38.28 -4.50 -7.55
CA GLU A 156 -37.45 -5.45 -6.81
C GLU A 156 -35.96 -5.32 -7.18
N ASN A 157 -35.66 -5.15 -8.48
CA ASN A 157 -34.30 -4.93 -8.93
C ASN A 157 -33.73 -3.60 -8.44
N LYS A 158 -34.54 -2.52 -8.39
CA LYS A 158 -34.13 -1.24 -7.81
C LYS A 158 -33.80 -1.39 -6.33
N ASP A 159 -34.68 -2.01 -5.55
CA ASP A 159 -34.48 -2.21 -4.11
C ASP A 159 -33.23 -3.06 -3.84
N ARG A 160 -32.99 -4.07 -4.67
CA ARG A 160 -31.77 -4.90 -4.61
C ARG A 160 -30.53 -4.09 -4.93
N CYS A 161 -30.56 -3.26 -5.98
CA CYS A 161 -29.45 -2.36 -6.33
C CYS A 161 -29.16 -1.35 -5.22
N GLU A 162 -30.19 -0.77 -4.61
CA GLU A 162 -30.03 0.17 -3.50
C GLU A 162 -29.43 -0.49 -2.26
N THR A 163 -29.89 -1.70 -1.93
CA THR A 163 -29.34 -2.50 -0.83
C THR A 163 -27.86 -2.80 -1.08
N LEU A 164 -27.51 -3.29 -2.28
CA LEU A 164 -26.12 -3.58 -2.64
C LEU A 164 -25.24 -2.32 -2.60
N ARG A 165 -25.78 -1.17 -3.03
CA ARG A 165 -25.07 0.11 -2.96
C ARG A 165 -24.80 0.52 -1.52
N LYS A 166 -25.79 0.42 -0.63
CA LYS A 166 -25.64 0.70 0.81
C LYS A 166 -24.61 -0.22 1.45
N ASP A 167 -24.68 -1.52 1.15
CA ASP A 167 -23.72 -2.51 1.65
C ASP A 167 -22.29 -2.22 1.18
N THR A 168 -22.13 -1.80 -0.08
CA THR A 168 -20.82 -1.45 -0.64
C THR A 168 -20.23 -0.25 0.10
N ILE A 169 -21.01 0.82 0.27
CA ILE A 169 -20.59 2.02 1.02
C ILE A 169 -20.24 1.66 2.47
N ASN A 170 -21.07 0.85 3.14
CA ASN A 170 -20.81 0.42 4.52
C ASN A 170 -19.50 -0.38 4.63
N ARG A 171 -19.24 -1.28 3.66
CA ARG A 171 -17.98 -2.04 3.60
C ARG A 171 -16.78 -1.13 3.35
N GLU A 172 -16.89 -0.17 2.44
CA GLU A 172 -15.83 0.81 2.18
C GLU A 172 -15.49 1.62 3.43
N VAL A 173 -16.50 2.14 4.14
CA VAL A 173 -16.30 2.85 5.41
C VAL A 173 -15.65 1.95 6.45
N THR A 174 -16.11 0.71 6.58
CA THR A 174 -15.54 -0.25 7.53
C THR A 174 -14.07 -0.55 7.22
N LEU A 175 -13.73 -0.74 5.93
CA LEU A 175 -12.36 -0.94 5.49
C LEU A 175 -11.48 0.29 5.74
N GLN A 176 -11.97 1.49 5.44
CA GLN A 176 -11.24 2.73 5.72
C GLN A 176 -10.95 2.89 7.21
N THR A 177 -11.94 2.65 8.07
CA THR A 177 -11.75 2.69 9.53
C THR A 177 -10.75 1.63 10.00
N ALA A 178 -10.80 0.41 9.45
CA ALA A 178 -9.86 -0.65 9.79
C ALA A 178 -8.41 -0.30 9.36
N VAL A 179 -8.24 0.28 8.17
CA VAL A 179 -6.93 0.76 7.69
C VAL A 179 -6.41 1.89 8.59
N GLN A 180 -7.24 2.87 8.94
CA GLN A 180 -6.86 3.95 9.85
C GLN A 180 -6.47 3.43 11.24
N ALA A 181 -7.22 2.48 11.79
CA ALA A 181 -6.89 1.84 13.05
C ALA A 181 -5.55 1.08 12.96
N GLY A 182 -5.27 0.42 11.84
CA GLY A 182 -3.98 -0.22 11.58
C GLY A 182 -2.82 0.78 11.60
N VAL A 183 -2.95 1.90 10.88
CA VAL A 183 -1.94 2.98 10.85
C VAL A 183 -1.66 3.53 12.26
N LEU A 184 -2.70 3.85 13.02
CA LEU A 184 -2.54 4.36 14.39
C LEU A 184 -1.88 3.34 15.32
N THR A 185 -2.16 2.05 15.12
CA THR A 185 -1.55 0.97 15.88
C THR A 185 -0.06 0.88 15.57
N ASP A 186 0.32 0.95 14.29
CA ASP A 186 1.72 0.93 13.84
C ASP A 186 2.50 2.16 14.35
N GLU A 187 1.90 3.34 14.32
CA GLU A 187 2.47 4.57 14.87
C GLU A 187 2.71 4.44 16.39
N PHE A 188 1.74 3.90 17.13
CA PHE A 188 1.88 3.67 18.56
C PHE A 188 3.01 2.69 18.89
N TYR A 189 3.10 1.57 18.18
CA TYR A 189 4.17 0.60 18.40
C TYR A 189 5.54 1.14 18.01
N SER A 190 5.62 1.91 16.92
CA SER A 190 6.86 2.58 16.50
C SER A 190 7.33 3.56 17.58
N TRP A 191 6.42 4.37 18.12
CA TRP A 191 6.73 5.28 19.23
C TRP A 191 7.20 4.53 20.49
N GLN A 192 6.52 3.44 20.87
CA GLN A 192 6.95 2.60 22.00
C GLN A 192 8.34 2.01 21.80
N LEU A 193 8.64 1.52 20.58
CA LEU A 193 9.96 1.00 20.25
C LEU A 193 11.04 2.09 20.37
N GLU A 194 10.76 3.31 19.91
CA GLU A 194 11.67 4.45 20.09
C GLU A 194 11.91 4.78 21.57
N GLN A 195 10.87 4.77 22.40
CA GLN A 195 11.01 5.00 23.84
C GLN A 195 11.89 3.94 24.51
N VAL A 196 11.67 2.67 24.17
CA VAL A 196 12.50 1.56 24.67
C VAL A 196 13.95 1.70 24.19
N GLN A 197 14.15 2.03 22.92
CA GLN A 197 15.49 2.24 22.36
C GLN A 197 16.23 3.38 23.06
N GLN A 198 15.55 4.52 23.28
CA GLN A 198 16.11 5.64 24.04
C GLN A 198 16.50 5.22 25.47
N SER A 199 15.66 4.44 26.15
CA SER A 199 15.99 3.92 27.48
C SER A 199 17.22 3.00 27.45
N ILE A 200 17.32 2.12 26.46
CA ILE A 200 18.49 1.26 26.27
C ILE A 200 19.75 2.11 26.07
N ASP A 201 19.70 3.11 25.19
CA ASP A 201 20.83 3.99 24.90
C ASP A 201 21.27 4.79 26.14
N GLU A 202 20.32 5.26 26.96
CA GLU A 202 20.62 5.89 28.24
C GLU A 202 21.32 4.95 29.21
N TRP A 203 20.82 3.71 29.34
CA TRP A 203 21.42 2.70 30.20
C TRP A 203 22.83 2.31 29.74
N MET A 204 23.03 2.14 28.43
CA MET A 204 24.36 1.88 27.86
C MET A 204 25.32 3.03 28.16
N SER A 205 24.88 4.28 27.95
CA SER A 205 25.72 5.46 28.23
C SER A 205 26.08 5.59 29.72
N ARG A 206 25.13 5.29 30.62
CA ARG A 206 25.40 5.26 32.07
C ARG A 206 26.40 4.18 32.42
N PHE A 207 26.22 2.98 31.89
CA PHE A 207 27.12 1.85 32.14
C PHE A 207 28.55 2.16 31.68
N ASP A 208 28.72 2.72 30.47
CA ASP A 208 30.04 3.10 29.96
C ASP A 208 30.72 4.16 30.83
N ARG A 209 29.97 5.17 31.29
CA ARG A 209 30.49 6.18 32.22
C ARG A 209 30.92 5.57 33.55
N GLU A 210 30.09 4.70 34.14
CA GLU A 210 30.41 4.02 35.40
C GLU A 210 31.64 3.11 35.26
N LYS A 211 31.76 2.41 34.13
CA LYS A 211 32.92 1.59 33.81
C LYS A 211 34.19 2.45 33.72
N ASP A 212 34.16 3.55 32.97
CA ASP A 212 35.30 4.47 32.84
C ASP A 212 35.70 5.08 34.19
N GLU A 213 34.72 5.42 35.03
CA GLU A 213 34.97 5.88 36.39
C GLU A 213 35.66 4.82 37.26
N LEU A 214 35.19 3.58 37.22
CA LEU A 214 35.77 2.47 37.97
C LEU A 214 37.18 2.14 37.48
N ASP A 215 37.40 2.10 36.17
CA ASP A 215 38.72 1.90 35.57
C ASP A 215 39.67 3.04 35.96
N GLY A 216 39.19 4.28 35.98
CA GLY A 216 39.94 5.43 36.50
C GLY A 216 40.30 5.31 37.98
N ARG A 217 39.38 4.82 38.83
CA ARG A 217 39.64 4.56 40.26
C ARG A 217 40.65 3.44 40.45
N LEU A 218 40.53 2.34 39.69
CA LEU A 218 41.47 1.22 39.72
C LEU A 218 42.87 1.66 39.31
N GLN A 219 42.99 2.47 38.25
CA GLN A 219 44.29 2.97 37.81
C GLN A 219 44.94 3.88 38.87
N LYS A 220 44.17 4.77 39.50
CA LYS A 220 44.66 5.59 40.63
C LYS A 220 45.10 4.72 41.82
N ALA A 221 44.34 3.67 42.13
CA ALA A 221 44.69 2.73 43.20
C ALA A 221 45.98 1.95 42.88
N ARG A 222 46.17 1.52 41.62
CA ARG A 222 47.40 0.87 41.15
C ARG A 222 48.61 1.79 41.27
N VAL A 223 48.49 3.06 40.85
CA VAL A 223 49.57 4.05 41.00
C VAL A 223 49.93 4.27 42.47
N LYS A 224 48.94 4.44 43.35
CA LYS A 224 49.16 4.55 44.79
C LYS A 224 49.85 3.30 45.37
N LYS A 225 49.40 2.11 44.98
CA LYS A 225 50.01 0.84 45.41
C LYS A 225 51.49 0.77 45.01
N ASN A 226 51.81 1.15 43.78
CA ASN A 226 53.20 1.18 43.31
C ASN A 226 54.03 2.19 44.11
N HIS A 227 53.51 3.40 44.33
CA HIS A 227 54.18 4.41 45.14
C HIS A 227 54.46 3.93 46.59
N TRP A 228 53.50 3.27 47.22
CA TRP A 228 53.70 2.69 48.56
C TRP A 228 54.73 1.56 48.57
N ASN A 229 54.76 0.73 47.52
CA ASN A 229 55.78 -0.30 47.37
C ASN A 229 57.17 0.33 47.23
N ASP A 230 57.32 1.37 46.40
CA ASP A 230 58.58 2.09 46.23
C ASP A 230 59.05 2.69 47.55
N LEU A 231 58.14 3.37 48.27
CA LEU A 231 58.44 3.96 49.58
C LEU A 231 58.84 2.90 50.61
N LYS A 232 58.18 1.73 50.59
CA LYS A 232 58.55 0.60 51.45
C LYS A 232 59.97 0.13 51.15
N THR A 233 60.33 -0.03 49.87
CA THR A 233 61.70 -0.43 49.49
C THR A 233 62.74 0.63 49.89
N GLU A 234 62.41 1.91 49.78
CA GLU A 234 63.30 3.00 50.21
C GLU A 234 63.51 2.99 51.72
N VAL A 235 62.44 2.79 52.50
CA VAL A 235 62.53 2.66 53.95
C VAL A 235 63.39 1.45 54.34
N GLU A 236 63.20 0.30 53.70
CA GLU A 236 64.02 -0.91 53.91
C GLU A 236 65.51 -0.65 53.61
N GLN A 237 65.83 0.09 52.55
CA GLN A 237 67.22 0.47 52.25
C GLN A 237 67.79 1.42 53.30
N ARG A 238 67.02 2.42 53.74
CA ARG A 238 67.45 3.38 54.76
C ARG A 238 67.65 2.70 56.12
N THR A 239 66.80 1.75 56.50
CA THR A 239 66.96 1.01 57.76
C THR A 239 68.22 0.15 57.74
N LEU A 240 68.52 -0.52 56.63
CA LEU A 240 69.78 -1.25 56.45
C LEU A 240 71.00 -0.32 56.56
N GLU A 241 70.95 0.86 55.95
CA GLU A 241 72.05 1.83 56.04
C GLU A 241 72.22 2.39 57.46
N ILE A 242 71.13 2.68 58.17
CA ILE A 242 71.19 3.09 59.59
C ILE A 242 71.83 2.00 60.44
N GLN A 243 71.42 0.75 60.28
CA GLN A 243 72.00 -0.39 61.00
C GLN A 243 73.51 -0.52 60.71
N ARG A 244 73.92 -0.35 59.45
CA ARG A 244 75.32 -0.35 59.04
C ARG A 244 76.11 0.77 59.73
N LEU A 245 75.59 2.00 59.73
CA LEU A 245 76.23 3.15 60.37
C LEU A 245 76.32 3.01 61.90
N GLN A 246 75.27 2.49 62.55
CA GLN A 246 75.28 2.17 63.98
C GLN A 246 76.37 1.14 64.32
N GLY A 247 76.57 0.13 63.48
CA GLY A 247 77.66 -0.83 63.62
C GLY A 247 79.05 -0.17 63.53
N VAL A 248 79.23 0.81 62.65
CA VAL A 248 80.48 1.57 62.53
C VAL A 248 80.70 2.47 63.75
N GLU A 249 79.65 3.17 64.21
CA GLU A 249 79.71 4.06 65.37
C GLU A 249 80.04 3.30 66.66
N THR A 250 79.36 2.18 66.91
CA THR A 250 79.64 1.31 68.07
C THR A 250 81.08 0.81 68.06
N ALA A 251 81.58 0.33 66.91
CA ALA A 251 82.98 -0.06 66.76
C ALA A 251 83.97 1.11 67.00
N HIS A 252 83.61 2.32 66.58
CA HIS A 252 84.43 3.51 66.81
C HIS A 252 84.44 3.90 68.31
N LEU A 253 83.29 3.87 68.98
CA LEU A 253 83.17 4.12 70.42
C LEU A 253 83.97 3.09 71.22
N GLU A 254 83.94 1.81 70.85
CA GLU A 254 84.78 0.79 71.48
C GLU A 254 86.28 1.07 71.30
N ARG A 255 86.70 1.48 70.09
CA ARG A 255 88.10 1.87 69.84
C ARG A 255 88.52 3.05 70.71
N ILE A 256 87.67 4.06 70.88
CA ILE A 256 87.94 5.20 71.78
C ILE A 256 88.06 4.70 73.22
N LYS A 257 87.09 3.93 73.73
CA LYS A 257 87.12 3.37 75.09
C LYS A 257 88.38 2.55 75.35
N ARG A 258 88.79 1.70 74.39
CA ARG A 258 90.04 0.92 74.48
C ARG A 258 91.27 1.83 74.52
N ARG A 259 91.35 2.85 73.65
CA ARG A 259 92.44 3.85 73.67
C ARG A 259 92.52 4.59 74.99
N GLU A 260 91.39 5.02 75.54
CA GLU A 260 91.33 5.68 76.85
C GLU A 260 91.83 4.76 77.97
N LEU A 261 91.44 3.48 77.96
CA LEU A 261 91.91 2.49 78.93
C LEU A 261 93.42 2.26 78.83
N CYS A 262 93.95 2.16 77.60
CA CYS A 262 95.39 2.06 77.34
C CYS A 262 96.13 3.32 77.80
N LEU A 263 95.59 4.51 77.56
CA LEU A 263 96.17 5.77 78.05
C LEU A 263 96.18 5.84 79.58
N LYS A 264 95.08 5.46 80.24
CA LYS A 264 94.98 5.42 81.71
C LYS A 264 95.99 4.44 82.32
N SER A 265 96.13 3.24 81.74
CA SER A 265 97.11 2.24 82.19
C SER A 265 98.56 2.66 81.92
N ALA A 266 98.86 3.19 80.73
CA ALA A 266 100.17 3.76 80.41
C ALA A 266 100.56 4.89 81.37
N THR A 267 99.62 5.77 81.72
CA THR A 267 99.84 6.85 82.70
C THR A 267 100.18 6.28 84.09
N LYS A 268 99.48 5.24 84.54
CA LYS A 268 99.79 4.55 85.82
C LYS A 268 101.18 3.91 85.79
N ILE A 269 101.55 3.22 84.71
CA ILE A 269 102.87 2.60 84.53
C ILE A 269 103.96 3.68 84.53
N GLN A 270 103.76 4.78 83.81
CA GLN A 270 104.68 5.91 83.80
C GLN A 270 104.85 6.52 85.19
N ALA A 271 103.77 6.72 85.94
CA ALA A 271 103.81 7.21 87.32
C ALA A 271 104.53 6.23 88.26
N TRP A 272 104.27 4.92 88.13
CA TRP A 272 104.96 3.87 88.86
C TRP A 272 106.46 3.88 88.59
N TRP A 273 106.87 3.88 87.32
CA TRP A 273 108.27 3.96 86.92
C TRP A 273 108.94 5.23 87.44
N ARG A 274 108.31 6.41 87.29
CA ARG A 274 108.82 7.67 87.85
C ARG A 274 109.03 7.55 89.37
N GLY A 275 108.08 6.95 90.10
CA GLY A 275 108.23 6.69 91.54
C GLY A 275 109.34 5.69 91.88
N VAL A 276 109.52 4.64 91.08
CA VAL A 276 110.61 3.65 91.24
C VAL A 276 111.97 4.31 90.99
N ILE A 277 112.09 5.12 89.94
CA ILE A 277 113.29 5.89 89.59
C ILE A 277 113.69 6.79 90.77
N VAL A 278 112.73 7.51 91.37
CA VAL A 278 112.94 8.34 92.57
C VAL A 278 113.38 7.49 93.77
N ARG A 279 112.68 6.38 94.08
CA ARG A 279 112.99 5.53 95.25
C ARG A 279 114.31 4.77 95.15
N ARG A 280 114.73 4.40 93.93
CA ARG A 280 116.00 3.68 93.69
C ARG A 280 117.18 4.62 93.41
N GLY A 281 116.98 5.94 93.45
CA GLY A 281 118.04 6.91 93.19
C GLY A 281 118.61 6.87 91.77
N ILE A 282 117.86 6.35 90.80
CA ILE A 282 118.29 6.23 89.41
C ILE A 282 118.18 7.62 88.76
N VAL A 283 119.28 8.33 88.63
CA VAL A 283 119.29 9.67 88.00
C VAL A 283 119.19 9.50 86.48
N LEU A 284 117.98 9.67 85.92
CA LEU A 284 117.79 9.75 84.48
C LEU A 284 118.40 11.06 83.96
N GLY A 285 119.66 10.98 83.52
CA GLY A 285 120.33 11.89 82.59
C GLY A 285 119.97 13.37 82.68
N ALA A 286 120.77 14.13 83.43
CA ALA A 286 120.86 15.58 83.30
C ALA A 286 121.30 15.95 81.87
N ARG A 287 120.35 16.10 80.94
CA ARG A 287 120.63 16.68 79.62
C ARG A 287 120.67 18.20 79.75
N LYS A 288 121.90 18.71 79.79
CA LYS A 288 122.31 20.12 79.67
C LYS A 288 121.36 20.91 78.76
N ARG A 289 120.76 21.96 79.31
CA ARG A 289 120.13 23.05 78.54
C ARG A 289 121.18 23.65 77.59
N LYS A 290 121.06 23.41 76.29
CA LYS A 290 121.71 24.23 75.27
C LYS A 290 120.70 25.22 74.71
N LYS A 291 120.89 26.48 75.12
CA LYS A 291 120.36 27.68 74.48
C LYS A 291 120.84 27.70 73.03
N LYS A 292 119.94 27.70 72.04
CA LYS A 292 120.26 28.20 70.69
C LYS A 292 119.09 29.00 70.15
N GLN A 293 119.44 30.24 69.82
CA GLN A 293 118.66 31.29 69.19
C GLN A 293 118.45 31.03 67.69
N SER A 294 117.48 31.76 67.12
CA SER A 294 117.18 31.94 65.68
C SER A 294 116.33 30.82 65.05
N LYS A 295 115.36 31.05 64.16
CA LYS A 295 115.08 32.21 63.30
C LYS A 295 113.61 32.17 62.82
N LYS A 296 113.15 33.36 62.49
CA LYS A 296 111.87 33.86 61.94
C LYS A 296 111.48 33.23 60.57
N GLY A 297 110.18 33.02 60.34
CA GLY A 297 109.53 32.75 59.04
C GLY A 297 108.18 32.03 59.26
N LYS A 298 107.00 32.66 59.31
CA LYS A 298 106.23 33.49 58.35
C LYS A 298 105.71 32.69 57.13
N ALA A 299 104.38 32.69 56.98
CA ALA A 299 103.54 32.33 55.82
C ALA A 299 103.41 30.82 55.51
N LYS A 300 102.27 30.26 55.05
CA LYS A 300 100.94 30.77 54.65
C LYS A 300 100.03 29.54 54.51
N ASN A 301 98.75 29.69 54.85
CA ASN A 301 97.67 28.81 54.34
C ASN A 301 97.68 28.80 52.80
N PRO A 302 97.15 27.74 52.18
CA PRO A 302 95.89 27.96 51.48
C PRO A 302 94.84 26.86 51.70
N LYS A 303 93.63 27.33 51.99
CA LYS A 303 92.35 26.68 51.69
C LYS A 303 92.23 26.46 50.18
N VAL A 304 91.88 25.26 49.71
CA VAL A 304 91.14 24.98 48.44
C VAL A 304 90.65 23.51 48.55
N ARG A 305 89.46 23.05 48.18
CA ARG A 305 88.09 23.56 47.94
C ARG A 305 87.28 22.29 47.71
N ILE A 306 86.27 22.05 48.54
CA ILE A 306 85.32 20.93 48.36
C ILE A 306 84.57 21.17 47.05
N LYS A 307 84.61 20.22 46.11
CA LYS A 307 83.66 20.14 45.00
C LYS A 307 82.52 19.21 45.42
N PHE A 308 81.37 19.80 45.73
CA PHE A 308 80.09 19.10 45.63
C PHE A 308 79.84 18.77 44.15
N LYS A 309 79.71 17.48 43.84
CA LYS A 309 79.00 17.02 42.65
C LYS A 309 77.59 16.68 43.11
N ASN A 310 76.63 17.53 42.73
CA ASN A 310 75.25 17.12 42.64
C ASN A 310 75.13 16.26 41.38
N ASN A 311 74.74 15.00 41.54
CA ASN A 311 74.18 14.22 40.46
C ASN A 311 72.67 14.15 40.67
N THR A 312 72.03 14.41 39.54
CA THR A 312 70.63 14.30 39.13
C THR A 312 69.85 13.17 39.74
#